data_AF-A0A519MJ66-F1
#
_entry.id   AF-A0A519MJ66-F1
#
_cell.length_a   1.000
_cell.length_b   1.000
_cell.length_c   1.000
_cell.angle_alpha   90.00
_cell.angle_beta   90.00
_cell.angle_gamma   90.00
#
_symmetry.space_group_name_H-M   'P 1'
#
loop_
_entity.id
_entity.type
_entity.pdbx_description
1 polymer ?
#
loop_
_entity_poly.entity_id
_entity_poly.type
_entity_poly.pdbx_seq_one_letter_code
_entity_poly.pdbx_strand_id
1 'polypeptide(L)' 'MEVSNKPTVKGGEFIIKATEAQDVFTPADFSEEQNMMYQTCLDFVQTEVAPLVERLDNHEEG' A
#
# COMPACT_ATOMS: atom_id res chain seq x y z
N MET A 1 -20.86 -13.88 3.57
CA MET A 1 -20.34 -12.68 2.88
C MET A 1 -21.48 -12.11 2.07
N GLU A 2 -22.01 -10.95 2.47
CA GLU A 2 -23.00 -10.25 1.65
C GLU A 2 -22.29 -9.69 0.42
N VAL A 3 -22.64 -10.21 -0.75
CA VAL A 3 -22.13 -9.67 -2.02
C VAL A 3 -22.96 -8.43 -2.32
N SER A 4 -22.49 -7.28 -1.89
CA SER A 4 -23.07 -5.99 -2.29
C SER A 4 -22.87 -5.83 -3.80
N ASN A 5 -23.96 -5.76 -4.56
CA ASN A 5 -23.97 -5.67 -6.02
C ASN A 5 -23.59 -4.25 -6.52
N LYS A 6 -22.53 -3.65 -5.96
CA LYS A 6 -22.04 -2.32 -6.37
C LYS A 6 -21.41 -2.44 -7.76
N PRO A 7 -21.80 -1.59 -8.73
CA PRO A 7 -21.18 -1.59 -10.05
C PRO A 7 -19.68 -1.30 -9.91
N THR A 8 -18.84 -2.19 -10.43
CA THR A 8 -17.39 -2.04 -10.40
C THR A 8 -16.98 -0.83 -11.25
N VAL A 9 -16.19 0.08 -10.66
CA VAL A 9 -15.64 1.24 -11.38
C VAL A 9 -14.67 0.73 -12.45
N LYS A 10 -14.83 1.18 -13.69
CA LYS A 10 -13.93 0.80 -14.79
C LYS A 10 -12.68 1.69 -14.78
N GLY A 11 -11.53 1.13 -15.14
CA GLY A 11 -10.31 1.91 -15.35
C GLY A 11 -10.54 3.01 -16.38
N GLY A 12 -10.22 4.26 -16.02
CA GLY A 12 -10.39 5.45 -16.87
C GLY A 12 -11.81 6.03 -16.92
N GLU A 13 -12.79 5.47 -16.21
CA GLU A 13 -14.18 5.96 -16.21
C GLU A 13 -14.29 7.39 -15.67
N PHE A 14 -13.40 7.77 -14.75
CA PHE A 14 -13.31 9.11 -14.15
C PHE A 14 -13.08 10.25 -15.17
N ILE A 15 -12.63 9.95 -16.39
CA ILE A 15 -12.37 10.94 -17.46
C ILE A 15 -13.68 11.49 -18.02
N ILE A 16 -14.72 10.64 -18.10
CA ILE A 16 -15.99 10.95 -18.76
C ILE A 16 -17.17 11.02 -17.79
N LYS A 17 -16.96 10.66 -16.53
CA LYS A 17 -17.97 10.61 -15.47
C LYS A 17 -17.33 11.01 -14.15
N ALA A 18 -18.04 11.77 -13.32
CA ALA A 18 -17.57 12.13 -11.99
C ALA A 18 -17.43 10.89 -11.09
N THR A 19 -16.39 10.87 -10.26
CA THR A 19 -16.17 9.85 -9.22
C THR A 19 -16.51 10.43 -7.87
N GLU A 20 -17.42 9.78 -7.14
CA GLU A 20 -17.79 10.20 -5.79
C GLU A 20 -16.69 9.82 -4.79
N ALA A 21 -16.50 10.62 -3.74
CA ALA A 21 -15.42 10.40 -2.77
C ALA A 21 -15.49 9.02 -2.08
N GLN A 22 -16.71 8.53 -1.81
CA GLN A 22 -16.99 7.22 -1.21
C GLN A 22 -16.59 6.01 -2.09
N ASP A 23 -16.34 6.25 -3.38
CA ASP A 23 -15.92 5.23 -4.34
C ASP A 23 -14.39 5.25 -4.56
N VAL A 24 -13.67 6.12 -3.85
CA VAL A 24 -12.21 6.22 -3.87
C VAL A 24 -11.63 5.62 -2.60
N PHE A 25 -10.80 4.60 -2.75
CA PHE A 25 -10.04 4.04 -1.64
C PHE A 25 -8.80 4.90 -1.36
N THR A 26 -8.60 5.26 -0.09
CA THR A 26 -7.53 6.11 0.41
C THR A 26 -6.78 5.43 1.55
N PRO A 27 -5.60 5.93 1.98
CA PRO A 27 -4.92 5.36 3.15
C PRO A 27 -5.74 5.44 4.45
N ALA A 28 -6.70 6.36 4.55
CA ALA A 28 -7.60 6.42 5.71
C ALA A 28 -8.55 5.22 5.80
N ASP A 29 -8.73 4.48 4.70
CA ASP A 29 -9.57 3.30 4.61
C ASP A 29 -8.82 1.99 4.95
N PHE A 30 -7.52 2.07 5.27
CA PHE A 30 -6.74 0.89 5.64
C PHE A 30 -7.29 0.22 6.91
N SER A 31 -7.42 -1.10 6.86
CA SER A 31 -7.75 -1.89 8.05
C SER A 31 -6.63 -1.87 9.08
N GLU A 32 -6.94 -2.24 10.32
CA GLU A 32 -5.94 -2.38 11.38
C GLU A 32 -4.82 -3.37 10.97
N GLU A 33 -5.19 -4.51 10.38
CA GLU A 33 -4.24 -5.50 9.87
C GLU A 33 -3.32 -4.94 8.78
N GLN A 34 -3.85 -4.14 7.86
CA GLN A 34 -3.07 -3.47 6.83
C GLN A 34 -2.09 -2.46 7.43
N ASN A 35 -2.52 -1.71 8.45
CA ASN A 35 -1.65 -0.79 9.18
C ASN A 35 -0.57 -1.52 10.00
N MET A 36 -0.89 -2.67 10.61
CA MET A 36 0.09 -3.50 11.33
C MET A 36 1.16 -4.04 10.37
N MET A 37 0.76 -4.50 9.18
CA MET A 37 1.70 -4.94 8.14
C MET A 37 2.60 -3.78 7.69
N TYR A 38 2.03 -2.60 7.46
CA TYR A 38 2.80 -1.40 7.15
C TYR A 38 3.88 -1.11 8.22
N GLN A 39 3.51 -1.14 9.50
CA GLN A 39 4.46 -0.92 10.59
C GLN A 39 5.56 -1.98 10.61
N THR A 40 5.19 -3.25 10.43
CA THR A 40 6.15 -4.38 10.41
C THR A 40 7.18 -4.20 9.30
N CYS A 41 6.74 -3.77 8.11
CA CYS A 41 7.63 -3.49 6.99
C CYS A 41 8.59 -2.33 7.29
N LEU A 42 8.10 -1.26 7.93
CA LEU A 42 8.95 -0.14 8.32
C LEU A 42 10.03 -0.58 9.31
N ASP A 43 9.64 -1.33 10.34
CA ASP A 43 10.57 -1.81 11.36
C ASP A 43 11.65 -2.70 10.73
N PHE A 44 11.27 -3.64 9.86
CA PHE A 44 12.22 -4.48 9.14
C PHE A 44 13.21 -3.68 8.29
N VAL A 45 12.73 -2.68 7.55
CA VAL A 45 13.61 -1.82 6.76
C VAL A 45 14.59 -1.10 7.67
N GLN A 46 14.15 -0.61 8.82
CA GLN A 46 15.00 0.11 9.74
C GLN A 46 16.03 -0.79 10.44
N THR A 47 15.65 -2.02 10.82
CA THR A 47 16.53 -2.90 11.61
C THR A 47 17.42 -3.77 10.75
N GLU A 48 16.91 -4.30 9.63
CA GLU A 48 17.61 -5.29 8.83
C GLU A 48 18.22 -4.69 7.56
N VAL A 49 17.52 -3.76 6.91
CA VAL A 49 17.94 -3.24 5.60
C VAL A 49 18.86 -2.04 5.76
N ALA A 50 18.40 -0.98 6.45
CA ALA A 50 19.10 0.30 6.56
C ALA A 50 20.55 0.17 7.06
N PRO A 51 20.89 -0.68 8.05
CA PRO A 51 22.28 -0.85 8.51
C PRO A 51 23.20 -1.50 7.47
N LEU A 52 22.63 -2.18 6.47
CA LEU A 52 23.39 -2.90 5.44
C LEU A 52 23.51 -2.12 4.14
N VAL A 53 22.77 -1.01 3.97
CA VAL A 53 22.70 -0.26 2.70
C VAL A 53 24.09 0.13 2.19
N GLU A 54 24.96 0.69 3.03
CA GLU A 54 26.30 1.11 2.61
C GLU A 54 27.18 -0.07 2.17
N ARG A 55 27.09 -1.21 2.86
CA ARG A 55 27.83 -2.43 2.51
C ARG A 55 27.34 -3.02 1.17
N LEU A 56 26.02 -3.00 0.97
CA LEU A 56 25.38 -3.44 -0.25
C LEU A 56 25.77 -2.54 -1.43
N ASP A 57 25.78 -1.22 -1.24
CA ASP A 57 26.19 -0.25 -2.26
C ASP A 57 27.68 -0.39 -2.62
N ASN A 58 28.53 -0.73 -1.65
CA ASN A 58 29.95 -1.00 -1.86
C ASN A 58 30.24 -2.42 -2.41
N HIS A 59 29.22 -3.23 -2.67
CA HIS A 59 29.33 -4.61 -3.17
C HIS A 59 30.27 -5.48 -2.30
N GLU A 60 30.24 -5.30 -0.99
CA GLU A 60 31.02 -6.14 -0.07
C GLU A 60 30.56 -7.60 -0.14
N GLU A 61 31.51 -8.56 -0.05
CA GLU A 61 31.16 -9.98 0.05
C GLU A 61 30.40 -10.25 1.36
N GLY A 62 29.36 -11.09 1.25
CA GLY A 62 28.42 -11.44 2.33
C GLY A 62 28.90 -12.56 3.24
#